data_AF-A0A7J9I6Z7-F1
#
_entry.id   AF-A0A7J9I6Z7-F1
#
_cell.length_a   1.000
_cell.length_b   1.000
_cell.length_c   1.000
_cell.angle_alpha   90.00
_cell.angle_beta   90.00
_cell.angle_gamma   90.00
#
_symmetry.space_group_name_H-M   'P 1'
#
loop_
_entity.id
_entity.type
_entity.pdbx_description
1 polymer ?
#
loop_
_entity_poly.entity_id
_entity_poly.type
_entity_poly.pdbx_seq_one_letter_code
_entity_poly.pdbx_strand_id
1 'polypeptide(L)'
;CFVADLSKFTKLRKLGILGPFSIDDFKEELDKNLPIIASDCLRSLSFWNDEGIDPKVLAHLLSSCVNLCKLMIEKLPDFHHFSSSTAYVHLIGCMLVEDPMPTLEKLPNLRVMELYVYAFIGKEMVCSALHFPKLESLNLSGLQNLKEWKMEEGAVPALRHLKISGCEELRNLKIKWCKKEKISTKSNTFLPSYFMLSTM
;
A
#
# COMPACT_ATOMS: atom_id res chain seq x y z
N CYS A 1 22.49 15.46 0.67
CA CYS A 1 21.89 16.04 1.88
C CYS A 1 22.21 15.14 3.04
N PHE A 2 22.66 15.69 4.17
CA PHE A 2 22.77 14.89 5.38
C PHE A 2 21.37 14.66 5.94
N VAL A 3 21.15 13.45 6.41
CA VAL A 3 19.88 12.97 6.95
C VAL A 3 19.39 13.85 8.13
N ALA A 4 20.31 14.39 8.92
CA ALA A 4 20.04 15.34 10.02
C ALA A 4 19.35 16.64 9.57
N ASP A 5 19.44 17.03 8.30
CA ASP A 5 18.78 18.23 7.78
C ASP A 5 17.26 18.04 7.59
N LEU A 6 16.74 16.79 7.61
CA LEU A 6 15.31 16.50 7.46
C LEU A 6 14.46 17.17 8.55
N SER A 7 15.01 17.31 9.76
CA SER A 7 14.40 18.02 10.89
C SER A 7 14.18 19.51 10.64
N LYS A 8 14.89 20.12 9.68
CA LYS A 8 14.79 21.56 9.39
C LYS A 8 13.64 21.89 8.43
N PHE A 9 13.10 20.90 7.73
CA PHE A 9 12.07 21.12 6.71
C PHE A 9 10.66 21.02 7.28
N THR A 10 10.23 22.05 8.02
CA THR A 10 8.93 22.07 8.74
C THR A 10 7.69 22.24 7.85
N LYS A 11 7.85 22.61 6.58
CA LYS A 11 6.73 22.81 5.62
C LYS A 11 6.73 21.82 4.46
N LEU A 12 7.49 20.73 4.59
CA LEU A 12 7.68 19.77 3.52
C LEU A 12 6.40 18.99 3.26
N ARG A 13 5.94 18.97 2.00
CA ARG A 13 4.74 18.23 1.59
C ARG A 13 5.02 16.90 0.91
N LYS A 14 6.20 16.78 0.29
CA LYS A 14 6.64 15.56 -0.40
C LYS A 14 8.11 15.35 -0.07
N LEU A 15 8.45 14.16 0.38
CA LEU A 15 9.81 13.72 0.61
C LEU A 15 10.06 12.47 -0.21
N GLY A 16 11.03 12.53 -1.11
CA GLY A 16 11.54 11.37 -1.81
C GLY A 16 12.95 11.09 -1.32
N ILE A 17 13.22 9.86 -0.94
CA ILE A 17 14.53 9.47 -0.47
C ILE A 17 15.04 8.27 -1.25
N LEU A 18 16.27 8.42 -1.73
CA LEU A 18 16.92 7.52 -2.66
C LEU A 18 18.25 7.08 -2.05
N GLY A 19 18.47 5.78 -1.97
CA GLY A 19 19.71 5.18 -1.46
C GLY A 19 19.57 4.51 -0.09
N PRO A 20 20.65 3.87 0.38
CA PRO A 20 20.65 3.13 1.63
C PRO A 20 20.39 4.08 2.80
N PHE A 21 19.46 3.67 3.67
CA PHE A 21 19.21 4.31 4.96
C PHE A 21 19.76 3.44 6.07
N SER A 22 20.83 3.89 6.72
CA SER A 22 21.29 3.22 7.92
C SER A 22 20.53 3.76 9.14
N ILE A 23 20.19 2.86 10.06
CA ILE A 23 19.72 3.24 11.41
C ILE A 23 20.75 4.12 12.12
N ASP A 24 22.04 3.97 11.78
CA ASP A 24 23.13 4.76 12.35
C ASP A 24 23.00 6.26 12.06
N ASP A 25 22.33 6.63 10.95
CA ASP A 25 22.11 8.03 10.58
C ASP A 25 21.11 8.75 11.50
N PHE A 26 20.31 7.99 12.27
CA PHE A 26 19.24 8.50 13.13
C PHE A 26 19.32 8.01 14.57
N LYS A 27 20.45 7.39 14.95
CA LYS A 27 20.56 6.69 16.23
C LYS A 27 20.25 7.61 17.41
N GLU A 28 20.71 8.86 17.34
CA GLU A 28 20.47 9.85 18.38
C GLU A 28 19.00 10.30 18.45
N GLU A 29 18.35 10.50 17.31
CA GLU A 29 16.93 10.84 17.21
C GLU A 29 16.03 9.70 17.67
N LEU A 30 16.38 8.46 17.30
CA LEU A 30 15.68 7.25 17.72
C LEU A 30 15.82 7.03 19.24
N ASP A 31 17.02 7.15 19.80
CA ASP A 31 17.26 7.01 21.24
C ASP A 31 16.50 8.07 22.05
N LYS A 32 16.33 9.28 21.48
CA LYS A 32 15.60 10.39 22.10
C LYS A 32 14.11 10.45 21.75
N ASN A 33 13.60 9.50 20.97
CA ASN A 33 12.23 9.51 20.42
C ASN A 33 11.86 10.84 19.72
N LEU A 34 12.83 11.51 19.10
CA LEU A 34 12.62 12.77 18.38
C LEU A 34 12.08 12.50 16.98
N PRO A 35 11.14 13.30 16.46
CA PRO A 35 10.64 13.11 15.11
C PRO A 35 11.76 13.31 14.09
N ILE A 36 12.02 12.28 13.27
CA ILE A 36 12.99 12.34 12.17
C ILE A 36 12.63 13.45 11.17
N ILE A 37 11.32 13.65 10.96
CA ILE A 37 10.77 14.67 10.09
C ILE A 37 9.94 15.60 10.95
N ALA A 38 10.34 16.87 11.04
CA ALA A 38 9.62 17.88 11.81
C ALA A 38 8.43 18.52 11.07
N SER A 39 8.00 17.93 9.94
CA SER A 39 6.94 18.47 9.09
C SER A 39 5.58 17.87 9.44
N ASP A 40 4.70 18.68 10.00
CA ASP A 40 3.27 18.36 10.15
C ASP A 40 2.51 18.35 8.81
N CYS A 41 3.11 18.94 7.77
CA CYS A 41 2.53 19.10 6.45
C CYS A 41 2.87 17.96 5.49
N LEU A 42 3.61 16.94 5.91
CA LEU A 42 4.08 15.89 5.02
C LEU A 42 2.91 15.04 4.52
N ARG A 43 2.75 15.00 3.19
CA ARG A 43 1.66 14.28 2.52
C ARG A 43 2.11 13.12 1.64
N SER A 44 3.40 13.06 1.34
CA SER A 44 3.97 12.04 0.49
C SER A 44 5.37 11.75 0.97
N LEU A 45 5.64 10.46 1.13
CA LEU A 45 6.91 9.94 1.56
C LEU A 45 7.19 8.76 0.65
N SER A 46 8.20 8.90 -0.20
CA SER A 46 8.66 7.82 -1.05
C SER A 46 10.08 7.43 -0.74
N PHE A 47 10.28 6.14 -0.54
CA PHE A 47 11.60 5.55 -0.39
C PHE A 47 11.94 4.74 -1.62
N TRP A 48 13.21 4.74 -1.99
CA TRP A 48 13.78 3.92 -3.04
C TRP A 48 15.09 3.39 -2.47
N ASN A 49 15.06 2.19 -1.89
CA ASN A 49 16.25 1.52 -1.41
C ASN A 49 16.24 0.06 -1.88
N ASP A 50 17.39 -0.40 -2.37
CA ASP A 50 17.59 -1.77 -2.85
C ASP A 50 18.01 -2.73 -1.71
N GLU A 51 18.32 -2.18 -0.52
CA GLU A 51 18.78 -2.96 0.66
C GLU A 51 17.75 -3.04 1.80
N GLY A 52 16.49 -2.66 1.54
CA GLY A 52 15.43 -2.62 2.55
C GLY A 52 15.58 -1.47 3.56
N ILE A 53 14.57 -1.25 4.41
CA ILE A 53 14.59 -0.23 5.47
C ILE A 53 14.42 -0.93 6.80
N ASP A 54 15.22 -0.51 7.80
CA ASP A 54 15.03 -1.01 9.15
C ASP A 54 13.60 -0.71 9.64
N PRO A 55 12.83 -1.73 10.10
CA PRO A 55 11.46 -1.54 10.53
C PRO A 55 11.25 -0.48 11.61
N LYS A 56 12.25 -0.22 12.48
CA LYS A 56 12.16 0.82 13.51
C LYS A 56 12.25 2.21 12.90
N VAL A 57 13.18 2.41 11.95
CA VAL A 57 13.30 3.67 11.21
C VAL A 57 12.01 3.92 10.44
N LEU A 58 11.50 2.90 9.74
CA LEU A 58 10.23 2.96 9.03
C LEU A 58 9.06 3.30 9.98
N ALA A 59 8.94 2.63 11.12
CA ALA A 59 7.89 2.90 12.10
C ALA A 59 7.91 4.35 12.60
N HIS A 60 9.11 4.90 12.83
CA HIS A 60 9.27 6.26 13.32
C HIS A 60 8.98 7.34 12.26
N LEU A 61 9.31 7.02 11.00
CA LEU A 61 8.92 7.83 9.86
C LEU A 61 7.40 7.83 9.66
N LEU A 62 6.76 6.66 9.81
CA LEU A 62 5.32 6.49 9.65
C LEU A 62 4.51 7.13 10.79
N SER A 63 5.01 7.05 12.03
CA SER A 63 4.37 7.66 13.21
C SER A 63 4.35 9.18 13.14
N SER A 64 5.34 9.79 12.49
CA SER A 64 5.48 11.24 12.32
C SER A 64 4.69 11.80 11.14
N CYS A 65 4.04 10.97 10.31
CA CYS A 65 3.40 11.38 9.06
C CYS A 65 1.87 11.45 9.13
N VAL A 66 1.27 12.51 8.58
CA VAL A 66 -0.21 12.70 8.58
C VAL A 66 -0.86 12.20 7.29
N ASN A 67 -0.17 12.17 6.15
CA ASN A 67 -0.67 11.45 4.98
C ASN A 67 0.48 10.69 4.31
N LEU A 68 0.30 9.39 4.19
CA LEU A 68 1.22 8.51 3.50
C LEU A 68 0.93 8.58 2.00
N CYS A 69 1.90 8.96 1.17
CA CYS A 69 1.79 8.74 -0.27
C CYS A 69 3.12 8.17 -0.78
N LYS A 70 3.05 6.92 -1.28
CA LYS A 70 4.08 6.18 -2.03
C LYS A 70 5.17 5.46 -1.21
N LEU A 71 4.81 4.45 -0.40
CA LEU A 71 5.81 3.60 0.28
C LEU A 71 6.43 2.58 -0.70
N MET A 72 7.75 2.49 -0.76
CA MET A 72 8.44 1.29 -1.25
C MET A 72 9.14 0.68 -0.06
N ILE A 73 8.65 -0.46 0.41
CA ILE A 73 9.10 -1.16 1.62
C ILE A 73 9.17 -2.65 1.32
N GLU A 74 10.23 -3.34 1.74
CA GLU A 74 10.39 -4.77 1.46
C GLU A 74 9.47 -5.67 2.30
N LYS A 75 9.00 -5.15 3.43
CA LYS A 75 8.00 -5.77 4.31
C LYS A 75 7.06 -4.70 4.83
N LEU A 76 5.76 -5.00 4.86
CA LEU A 76 4.80 -4.13 5.52
C LEU A 76 5.07 -4.14 7.03
N PRO A 77 5.28 -2.98 7.68
CA PRO A 77 5.29 -2.92 9.14
C PRO A 77 3.88 -3.23 9.66
N ASP A 78 3.79 -3.54 10.95
CA ASP A 78 2.50 -3.72 11.61
C ASP A 78 1.61 -2.47 11.45
N PHE A 79 0.30 -2.65 11.38
CA PHE A 79 -0.67 -1.58 11.12
C PHE A 79 -0.62 -0.47 12.19
N HIS A 80 -0.20 -0.81 13.41
CA HIS A 80 0.00 0.13 14.53
C HIS A 80 1.06 1.20 14.25
N HIS A 81 1.97 0.96 13.30
CA HIS A 81 2.96 1.93 12.89
C HIS A 81 2.43 2.94 11.88
N PHE A 82 1.29 2.66 11.25
CA PHE A 82 0.67 3.60 10.32
C PHE A 82 -0.14 4.63 11.08
N SER A 83 -0.05 5.87 10.60
CA SER A 83 -0.92 6.94 11.07
C SER A 83 -2.39 6.64 10.73
N SER A 84 -3.28 6.89 11.69
CA SER A 84 -4.72 6.67 11.56
C SER A 84 -5.36 7.50 10.45
N SER A 85 -4.71 8.57 9.97
CA SER A 85 -5.17 9.41 8.86
C SER A 85 -4.76 8.92 7.47
N THR A 86 -4.05 7.79 7.36
CA THR A 86 -3.60 7.24 6.07
C THR A 86 -4.78 6.97 5.13
N ALA A 87 -4.84 7.73 4.03
CA ALA A 87 -5.94 7.67 3.06
C ALA A 87 -5.52 7.12 1.68
N TYR A 88 -4.23 7.05 1.39
CA TYR A 88 -3.71 6.60 0.11
C TYR A 88 -2.51 5.68 0.37
N VAL A 89 -2.48 4.51 -0.27
CA VAL A 89 -1.34 3.58 -0.23
C VAL A 89 -0.97 3.25 -1.67
N HIS A 90 0.31 3.44 -2.00
CA HIS A 90 0.86 3.06 -3.28
C HIS A 90 2.16 2.31 -3.01
N LEU A 91 2.17 1.02 -3.36
CA LEU A 91 3.29 0.11 -3.23
C LEU A 91 3.82 -0.24 -4.62
N ILE A 92 5.14 -0.17 -4.80
CA ILE A 92 5.83 -0.55 -6.04
C ILE A 92 7.21 -1.09 -5.66
N GLY A 93 7.68 -2.16 -6.32
CA GLY A 93 9.01 -2.73 -6.07
C GLY A 93 9.23 -3.28 -4.66
N CYS A 94 8.16 -3.48 -3.89
CA CYS A 94 8.21 -3.88 -2.48
C CYS A 94 8.56 -5.37 -2.28
N MET A 95 8.42 -6.19 -3.31
CA MET A 95 8.72 -7.63 -3.26
C MET A 95 8.06 -8.35 -2.06
N LEU A 96 6.84 -7.93 -1.67
CA LEU A 96 6.15 -8.51 -0.53
C LEU A 96 5.85 -9.99 -0.79
N VAL A 97 6.30 -10.84 0.13
CA VAL A 97 6.03 -12.29 0.09
C VAL A 97 4.69 -12.60 0.76
N GLU A 98 4.41 -11.93 1.87
CA GLU A 98 3.17 -12.05 2.63
C GLU A 98 2.07 -11.15 2.06
N ASP A 99 0.82 -11.59 2.19
CA ASP A 99 -0.34 -10.85 1.72
C ASP A 99 -0.43 -9.49 2.44
N PRO A 100 -0.43 -8.35 1.72
CA PRO A 100 -0.55 -7.04 2.35
C PRO A 100 -1.97 -6.72 2.86
N MET A 101 -3.00 -7.44 2.41
CA MET A 101 -4.40 -7.12 2.71
C MET A 101 -4.74 -7.10 4.21
N PRO A 102 -4.31 -8.09 5.04
CA PRO A 102 -4.62 -8.12 6.47
C PRO A 102 -4.06 -6.94 7.28
N THR A 103 -2.97 -6.33 6.80
CA THR A 103 -2.40 -5.14 7.44
C THR A 103 -3.09 -3.88 6.92
N LEU A 104 -3.33 -3.81 5.62
CA LEU A 104 -3.93 -2.64 4.98
C LEU A 104 -5.42 -2.46 5.31
N GLU A 105 -6.16 -3.55 5.54
CA GLU A 105 -7.59 -3.50 5.92
C GLU A 105 -7.83 -2.81 7.27
N LYS A 106 -6.82 -2.83 8.15
CA LYS A 106 -6.88 -2.19 9.47
C LYS A 106 -6.74 -0.66 9.42
N LEU A 107 -6.49 -0.07 8.24
CA LEU A 107 -6.35 1.37 8.06
C LEU A 107 -7.74 2.03 7.91
N PRO A 108 -8.23 2.75 8.94
CA PRO A 108 -9.65 3.16 9.02
C PRO A 108 -10.03 4.27 8.02
N ASN A 109 -9.03 4.98 7.49
CA ASN A 109 -9.21 6.09 6.57
C ASN A 109 -8.74 5.80 5.14
N LEU A 110 -8.32 4.57 4.84
CA LEU A 110 -7.80 4.20 3.53
C LEU A 110 -8.89 4.34 2.45
N ARG A 111 -8.63 5.18 1.45
CA ARG A 111 -9.53 5.45 0.32
C ARG A 111 -9.01 4.94 -1.00
N VAL A 112 -7.70 4.92 -1.18
CA VAL A 112 -7.07 4.48 -2.42
C VAL A 112 -5.93 3.53 -2.10
N MET A 113 -5.91 2.39 -2.77
CA MET A 113 -4.85 1.40 -2.70
C MET A 113 -4.36 1.06 -4.10
N GLU A 114 -3.05 1.15 -4.30
CA GLU A 114 -2.39 0.81 -5.54
C GLU A 114 -1.21 -0.12 -5.28
N LEU A 115 -1.27 -1.34 -5.83
CA LEU A 115 -0.19 -2.32 -5.84
C LEU A 115 0.33 -2.41 -7.27
N TYR A 116 1.53 -1.89 -7.49
CA TYR A 116 2.17 -1.80 -8.81
C TYR A 116 3.27 -2.85 -9.00
N VAL A 117 3.98 -2.78 -10.13
CA VAL A 117 5.01 -3.73 -10.57
C VAL A 117 5.93 -4.14 -9.41
N TYR A 118 6.06 -5.45 -9.20
CA TYR A 118 6.83 -6.07 -8.10
C TYR A 118 6.44 -5.63 -6.69
N ALA A 119 5.25 -5.07 -6.45
CA ALA A 119 4.79 -4.77 -5.08
C ALA A 119 4.54 -6.03 -4.25
N PHE A 120 4.05 -7.09 -4.90
CA PHE A 120 3.76 -8.38 -4.28
C PHE A 120 4.27 -9.50 -5.18
N ILE A 121 5.08 -10.39 -4.61
CA ILE A 121 5.65 -11.57 -5.29
C ILE A 121 5.07 -12.88 -4.75
N GLY A 122 4.18 -12.80 -3.75
CA GLY A 122 3.39 -13.94 -3.31
C GLY A 122 2.35 -14.38 -4.36
N LYS A 123 1.68 -15.49 -4.08
CA LYS A 123 0.80 -16.17 -5.04
C LYS A 123 -0.69 -15.94 -4.78
N GLU A 124 -1.05 -15.59 -3.56
CA GLU A 124 -2.44 -15.53 -3.13
C GLU A 124 -2.66 -14.27 -2.31
N MET A 125 -3.78 -13.59 -2.58
CA MET A 125 -4.27 -12.49 -1.75
C MET A 125 -5.72 -12.74 -1.33
N VAL A 126 -6.03 -12.40 -0.08
CA VAL A 126 -7.36 -12.51 0.51
C VAL A 126 -7.72 -11.17 1.15
N CYS A 127 -8.76 -10.55 0.61
CA CYS A 127 -9.40 -9.40 1.23
C CYS A 127 -10.50 -9.90 2.17
N SER A 128 -10.27 -9.82 3.48
CA SER A 128 -11.14 -10.42 4.50
C SER A 128 -12.32 -9.52 4.88
N ALA A 129 -13.31 -10.11 5.57
CA ALA A 129 -14.44 -9.40 6.13
C ALA A 129 -14.10 -8.40 7.26
N LEU A 130 -12.84 -8.15 7.61
CA LEU A 130 -12.48 -7.05 8.52
C LEU A 130 -12.66 -5.66 7.89
N HIS A 131 -13.05 -5.63 6.61
CA HIS A 131 -13.58 -4.51 5.84
C HIS A 131 -12.60 -3.36 5.58
N PHE A 132 -12.58 -2.88 4.35
CA PHE A 132 -12.07 -1.58 3.97
C PHE A 132 -13.22 -0.56 3.92
N PRO A 133 -13.62 0.04 5.05
CA PRO A 133 -14.89 0.79 5.14
C PRO A 133 -14.97 2.00 4.20
N LYS A 134 -13.81 2.56 3.83
CA LYS A 134 -13.71 3.79 3.03
C LYS A 134 -12.94 3.61 1.72
N LEU A 135 -12.55 2.39 1.35
CA LEU A 135 -11.75 2.18 0.13
C LEU A 135 -12.63 2.39 -1.10
N GLU A 136 -12.32 3.45 -1.84
CA GLU A 136 -13.04 3.89 -3.04
C GLU A 136 -12.37 3.39 -4.32
N SER A 137 -11.04 3.21 -4.31
CA SER A 137 -10.26 2.81 -5.49
C SER A 137 -9.20 1.76 -5.15
N LEU A 138 -9.20 0.65 -5.89
CA LEU A 138 -8.21 -0.42 -5.81
C LEU A 138 -7.59 -0.69 -7.19
N ASN A 139 -6.27 -0.68 -7.25
CA ASN A 139 -5.51 -0.91 -8.48
C ASN A 139 -4.43 -1.97 -8.24
N LEU A 140 -4.53 -3.08 -8.97
CA LEU A 140 -3.57 -4.18 -8.98
C LEU A 140 -2.92 -4.22 -10.36
N SER A 141 -1.65 -3.80 -10.47
CA SER A 141 -0.97 -3.68 -11.73
C SER A 141 0.42 -4.32 -11.71
N GLY A 142 0.71 -5.23 -12.63
CA GLY A 142 2.07 -5.80 -12.74
C GLY A 142 2.40 -6.82 -11.64
N LEU A 143 1.40 -7.47 -11.04
CA LEU A 143 1.60 -8.50 -10.01
C LEU A 143 1.78 -9.87 -10.67
N GLN A 144 2.97 -10.10 -11.24
CA GLN A 144 3.21 -11.23 -12.15
C GLN A 144 3.09 -12.61 -11.49
N ASN A 145 3.30 -12.71 -10.18
CA ASN A 145 3.24 -13.99 -9.46
C ASN A 145 1.85 -14.30 -8.88
N LEU A 146 0.95 -13.33 -8.88
CA LEU A 146 -0.37 -13.46 -8.27
C LEU A 146 -1.21 -14.46 -9.07
N LYS A 147 -1.59 -15.58 -8.43
CA LYS A 147 -2.39 -16.65 -9.03
C LYS A 147 -3.84 -16.62 -8.62
N GLU A 148 -4.09 -16.30 -7.36
CA GLU A 148 -5.44 -16.23 -6.79
C GLU A 148 -5.67 -14.91 -6.08
N TRP A 149 -6.82 -14.30 -6.34
CA TRP A 149 -7.31 -13.18 -5.55
C TRP A 149 -8.75 -13.44 -5.12
N LYS A 150 -8.95 -13.48 -3.80
CA LYS A 150 -10.25 -13.73 -3.15
C LYS A 150 -10.67 -12.47 -2.40
N MET A 151 -11.88 -12.00 -2.66
CA MET A 151 -12.48 -10.88 -1.95
C MET A 151 -13.81 -11.33 -1.36
N GLU A 152 -13.86 -11.32 -0.02
CA GLU A 152 -15.04 -11.71 0.73
C GLU A 152 -16.20 -10.72 0.54
N GLU A 153 -17.42 -11.21 0.77
CA GLU A 153 -18.60 -10.36 0.66
C GLU A 153 -18.55 -9.27 1.73
N GLY A 154 -18.88 -8.05 1.34
CA GLY A 154 -18.82 -6.92 2.25
C GLY A 154 -17.42 -6.33 2.43
N ALA A 155 -16.34 -7.03 2.06
CA ALA A 155 -14.96 -6.63 2.34
C ALA A 155 -14.59 -5.20 1.87
N VAL A 156 -15.21 -4.69 0.81
CA VAL A 156 -14.96 -3.36 0.24
C VAL A 156 -16.26 -2.60 -0.05
N PRO A 157 -17.03 -2.18 0.97
CA PRO A 157 -18.40 -1.69 0.77
C PRO A 157 -18.47 -0.34 0.03
N ALA A 158 -17.37 0.42 -0.01
CA ALA A 158 -17.29 1.74 -0.64
C ALA A 158 -16.59 1.73 -2.02
N LEU A 159 -16.22 0.57 -2.56
CA LEU A 159 -15.38 0.48 -3.76
C LEU A 159 -16.14 0.94 -5.01
N ARG A 160 -15.58 1.93 -5.69
CA ARG A 160 -16.11 2.52 -6.94
C ARG A 160 -15.27 2.13 -8.15
N HIS A 161 -13.97 1.98 -7.94
CA HIS A 161 -13.01 1.71 -9.00
C HIS A 161 -12.16 0.49 -8.67
N LEU A 162 -12.18 -0.49 -9.57
CA LEU A 162 -11.30 -1.65 -9.53
C LEU A 162 -10.57 -1.77 -10.86
N LYS A 163 -9.24 -1.76 -10.80
CA LYS A 163 -8.37 -1.98 -11.96
C LYS A 163 -7.46 -3.17 -11.69
N ILE A 164 -7.41 -4.10 -12.65
CA ILE A 164 -6.46 -5.21 -12.66
C ILE A 164 -5.79 -5.23 -14.05
N SER A 165 -4.47 -5.12 -14.10
CA SER A 165 -3.73 -5.11 -15.37
C SER A 165 -2.33 -5.70 -15.23
N GLY A 166 -1.86 -6.49 -16.20
CA GLY A 166 -0.51 -7.06 -16.14
C GLY A 166 -0.28 -8.02 -14.96
N CYS A 167 -1.32 -8.76 -14.56
CA CYS A 167 -1.20 -9.88 -13.63
C CYS A 167 -1.37 -11.17 -14.45
N GLU A 168 -0.31 -11.62 -15.11
CA GLU A 168 -0.38 -12.65 -16.15
C GLU A 168 -0.73 -14.04 -15.60
N GLU A 169 -0.29 -14.36 -14.38
CA GLU A 169 -0.56 -15.65 -13.72
C GLU A 169 -1.90 -15.68 -12.98
N LEU A 170 -2.68 -14.59 -12.98
CA LEU A 170 -3.95 -14.53 -12.25
C LEU A 170 -5.01 -15.39 -12.94
N ARG A 171 -5.21 -16.60 -12.41
CA ARG A 171 -6.15 -17.60 -12.95
C ARG A 171 -7.49 -17.61 -12.22
N ASN A 172 -7.46 -17.34 -10.91
CA ASN A 172 -8.64 -17.43 -10.04
C ASN A 172 -8.98 -16.08 -9.42
N LEU A 173 -10.03 -15.44 -9.93
CA LEU A 173 -10.61 -14.21 -9.37
C LEU A 173 -11.97 -14.50 -8.74
N LYS A 174 -12.07 -14.43 -7.41
CA LYS A 174 -13.33 -14.64 -6.67
C LYS A 174 -13.71 -13.37 -5.95
N ILE A 175 -14.54 -12.55 -6.58
CA ILE A 175 -15.06 -11.32 -5.98
C ILE A 175 -16.52 -11.50 -5.59
N LYS A 176 -16.84 -11.32 -4.31
CA LYS A 176 -18.22 -11.24 -3.82
C LYS A 176 -18.57 -9.78 -3.52
N TRP A 177 -19.48 -9.22 -4.31
CA TRP A 177 -19.89 -7.82 -4.19
C TRP A 177 -21.03 -7.66 -3.18
N CYS A 178 -20.95 -6.60 -2.36
CA CYS A 178 -21.96 -6.33 -1.34
C CYS A 178 -23.23 -5.63 -1.89
N LYS A 179 -23.17 -4.91 -3.05
CA LYS A 179 -24.32 -4.23 -3.69
C LYS A 179 -24.21 -4.08 -5.22
N LYS A 180 -25.37 -4.04 -5.91
CA LYS A 180 -25.57 -3.84 -7.37
C LYS A 180 -25.34 -2.40 -7.86
N GLU A 181 -24.28 -1.71 -7.47
CA GLU A 181 -23.90 -0.45 -8.13
C GLU A 181 -22.84 -0.72 -9.21
N LYS A 182 -22.98 -0.06 -10.37
CA LYS A 182 -22.12 -0.27 -11.56
C LYS A 182 -20.66 0.02 -11.21
N ILE A 183 -19.86 -1.03 -11.03
CA ILE A 183 -18.41 -0.91 -10.89
C ILE A 183 -17.80 -0.91 -12.28
N SER A 184 -17.01 0.11 -12.59
CA SER A 184 -16.26 0.16 -13.84
C SER A 184 -15.04 -0.75 -13.73
N THR A 185 -15.20 -2.04 -14.02
CA THR A 185 -14.07 -2.97 -14.14
C THR A 185 -13.44 -2.79 -15.52
N LYS A 186 -12.19 -2.31 -15.59
CA LYS A 186 -11.37 -2.37 -16.80
C LYS A 186 -10.31 -3.44 -16.60
N SER A 187 -10.56 -4.65 -17.09
CA SER A 187 -9.57 -5.72 -17.21
C SER A 187 -8.99 -5.69 -18.62
N ASN A 188 -7.69 -5.38 -18.75
CA ASN A 188 -6.96 -5.43 -20.04
C ASN A 188 -6.12 -6.70 -20.18
N THR A 189 -6.41 -7.74 -19.41
CA THR A 189 -5.83 -9.07 -19.62
C THR A 189 -6.70 -9.84 -20.61
N PHE A 190 -6.08 -10.53 -21.56
CA PHE A 190 -6.72 -11.62 -22.31
C PHE A 190 -7.08 -12.73 -21.30
N LEU A 191 -8.14 -12.53 -20.54
CA LEU A 191 -8.73 -13.60 -19.74
C LEU A 191 -9.30 -14.63 -20.73
N PRO A 192 -9.10 -15.94 -20.50
CA PRO A 192 -9.88 -16.96 -21.18
C PRO A 192 -11.36 -16.59 -21.05
N SER A 193 -12.13 -16.82 -22.11
CA SER A 193 -13.51 -16.37 -22.35
C SER A 193 -14.56 -16.75 -21.29
N TYR A 194 -14.16 -17.29 -20.13
CA TYR A 194 -15.01 -17.65 -19.01
C TYR A 194 -15.34 -16.51 -18.02
N PHE A 195 -14.70 -15.35 -18.13
CA PHE A 195 -14.97 -14.20 -17.24
C PHE A 195 -15.95 -13.16 -17.79
N MET A 196 -16.71 -13.49 -18.84
CA MET A 196 -17.85 -12.67 -19.25
C MET A 196 -19.01 -12.90 -18.27
N LEU A 197 -19.31 -11.86 -17.50
CA LEU A 197 -20.39 -11.77 -16.53
C LEU A 197 -21.72 -12.29 -17.12
N SER A 198 -22.35 -13.24 -16.42
CA SER A 198 -23.79 -13.43 -16.52
C SER A 198 -24.46 -12.14 -16.02
N THR A 199 -25.11 -11.44 -16.94
CA THR A 199 -25.99 -10.32 -16.65
C THR A 199 -27.41 -10.86 -16.59
N MET A 200 -28.04 -10.75 -15.42
CA MET A 200 -29.50 -10.76 -15.27
C MET A 200 -29.91 -9.63 -14.34
#